data_AF-A0A6V8E431-F1
#
_entry.id   AF-A0A6V8E431-F1
#
_cell.length_a   1.000
_cell.length_b   1.000
_cell.length_c   1.000
_cell.angle_alpha   90.00
_cell.angle_beta   90.00
_cell.angle_gamma   90.00
#
_symmetry.space_group_name_H-M   'P 1'
#
loop_
_entity.id
_entity.type
_entity.pdbx_description
1 polymer ?
#
loop_
_entity_poly.entity_id
_entity_poly.type
_entity_poly.pdbx_seq_one_letter_code
_entity_poly.pdbx_strand_id
1 'polypeptide(L)'
;MEAWDIVVLGDGPAALHAAAEAAKSGASTLLMSATGLGNPGMAAMDGLSASLQESNNRSHREDTIRCGAFLCDQDIVAETTAGAVRQVDLLERRGLNFRRDLQGLPMVRKGPGHQQPRTVDAGSATAIGLQHLAEEQCMRHGVIRRGDQIPLTLVHTNQSVEGLVALDMVNGRIIGLQCKALIVADEGFEGAFSSGVVGLGMDMAFRAGVHLRDMEFTVRHPLVIKGTNLFLPTGLLLDGAQLHEATGAAIETAGESSHSINQAVSAAVQPVLDARKLGESAAWWGSLFRLVKQR
;
A
#
# COMPACT_ATOMS: atom_id res chain seq x y z
N MET A 1 26.28 20.39 10.01
CA MET A 1 25.77 19.48 8.97
C MET A 1 25.45 18.19 9.68
N GLU A 2 24.22 17.69 9.55
CA GLU A 2 23.81 16.46 10.23
C GLU A 2 24.27 15.25 9.42
N ALA A 3 24.71 14.20 10.10
CA ALA A 3 25.20 12.97 9.49
C ALA A 3 24.45 11.77 10.05
N TRP A 4 24.03 10.90 9.15
CA TRP A 4 23.24 9.70 9.43
C TRP A 4 23.87 8.50 8.74
N ASP A 5 23.66 7.30 9.28
CA ASP A 5 24.02 6.09 8.53
C ASP A 5 23.02 5.88 7.38
N ILE A 6 21.72 5.96 7.70
CA ILE A 6 20.64 5.74 6.75
C ILE A 6 19.62 6.87 6.84
N VAL A 7 19.27 7.43 5.68
CA VAL A 7 18.08 8.28 5.54
C VAL A 7 17.03 7.53 4.74
N VAL A 8 15.78 7.56 5.19
CA VAL A 8 14.63 6.95 4.53
C VAL A 8 13.64 8.05 4.17
N LEU A 9 13.28 8.15 2.89
CA LEU A 9 12.22 9.04 2.42
C LEU A 9 10.88 8.30 2.42
N GLY A 10 9.85 8.95 2.93
CA GLY A 10 8.48 8.45 3.03
C GLY A 10 8.03 8.17 4.46
N ASP A 11 6.72 7.98 4.63
CA ASP A 11 6.08 7.64 5.91
C ASP A 11 5.13 6.43 5.80
N GLY A 12 5.13 5.76 4.63
CA GLY A 12 4.31 4.58 4.41
C GLY A 12 4.90 3.29 4.99
N PRO A 13 4.20 2.15 4.85
CA PRO A 13 4.62 0.87 5.43
C PRO A 13 6.03 0.42 5.04
N ALA A 14 6.43 0.66 3.79
CA ALA A 14 7.77 0.33 3.30
C ALA A 14 8.86 1.18 3.98
N ALA A 15 8.64 2.50 4.08
CA ALA A 15 9.56 3.43 4.72
C ALA A 15 9.72 3.13 6.21
N LEU A 16 8.60 2.97 6.93
CA LEU A 16 8.61 2.67 8.36
C LEU A 16 9.25 1.30 8.64
N HIS A 17 8.97 0.29 7.84
CA HIS A 17 9.59 -1.02 8.01
C HIS A 17 11.10 -0.97 7.78
N ALA A 18 11.54 -0.34 6.69
CA ALA A 18 12.96 -0.18 6.38
C ALA A 18 13.69 0.60 7.48
N ALA A 19 13.11 1.70 7.96
CA ALA A 19 13.70 2.52 9.01
C ALA A 19 13.79 1.76 10.35
N ALA A 20 12.74 1.03 10.73
CA ALA A 20 12.72 0.23 11.95
C ALA A 20 13.77 -0.89 11.94
N GLU A 21 13.89 -1.64 10.83
CA GLU A 21 14.89 -2.72 10.72
C GLU A 21 16.33 -2.19 10.61
N ALA A 22 16.54 -1.05 9.96
CA ALA A 22 17.82 -0.34 9.95
C ALA A 22 18.26 0.05 11.38
N ALA A 23 17.38 0.72 12.13
CA ALA A 23 17.67 1.14 13.50
C ALA A 23 17.85 -0.05 14.44
N LYS A 24 17.03 -1.10 14.31
CA LYS A 24 17.18 -2.36 15.05
C LYS A 24 18.52 -3.04 14.79
N SER A 25 19.09 -2.87 13.60
CA SER A 25 20.41 -3.38 13.23
C SER A 25 21.56 -2.47 13.68
N GLY A 26 21.26 -1.38 14.39
CA GLY A 26 22.25 -0.47 15.00
C GLY A 26 22.61 0.76 14.16
N ALA A 27 21.94 0.99 13.03
CA ALA A 27 22.20 2.17 12.20
C ALA A 27 21.53 3.43 12.79
N SER A 28 22.25 4.56 12.81
CA SER A 28 21.63 5.87 13.04
C SER A 28 20.72 6.21 11.86
N THR A 29 19.41 6.22 12.12
CA THR A 29 18.38 6.25 11.06
C THR A 29 17.48 7.47 11.21
N LEU A 30 17.38 8.26 10.13
CA LEU A 30 16.42 9.33 9.97
C LEU A 30 15.36 8.93 8.94
N LEU A 31 14.09 9.00 9.32
CA LEU A 31 12.96 8.95 8.40
C LEU A 31 12.44 10.37 8.16
N MET A 32 12.20 10.68 6.89
CA MET A 32 11.81 11.99 6.39
C MET A 32 10.57 11.86 5.52
N SER A 33 9.57 12.72 5.72
CA SER A 33 8.43 12.84 4.81
C SER A 33 8.22 14.29 4.39
N ALA A 34 7.78 14.47 3.14
CA ALA A 34 7.41 15.77 2.59
C ALA A 34 6.11 16.31 3.21
N THR A 35 5.28 15.43 3.77
CA THR A 35 4.03 15.77 4.44
C THR A 35 4.14 15.53 5.95
N GLY A 36 3.06 15.83 6.68
CA GLY A 36 2.91 15.38 8.06
C GLY A 36 3.00 13.86 8.19
N LEU A 37 3.49 13.41 9.34
CA LEU A 37 3.62 11.99 9.70
C LEU A 37 2.27 11.41 10.16
N GLY A 38 2.14 10.09 10.11
CA GLY A 38 0.94 9.36 10.54
C GLY A 38 -0.12 9.23 9.46
N ASN A 39 0.20 9.60 8.22
CA ASN A 39 -0.71 9.41 7.10
C ASN A 39 -0.36 8.11 6.38
N PRO A 40 -1.23 7.09 6.39
CA PRO A 40 -0.92 5.82 5.75
C PRO A 40 -0.69 5.92 4.24
N GLY A 41 -1.15 6.97 3.55
CA GLY A 41 -1.10 7.13 2.08
C GLY A 41 -1.95 6.11 1.30
N MET A 42 -2.19 4.94 1.91
CA MET A 42 -2.80 3.74 1.36
C MET A 42 -4.25 3.57 1.81
N ALA A 43 -5.05 4.63 1.78
CA ALA A 43 -6.45 4.58 2.24
C ALA A 43 -7.33 3.54 1.49
N ALA A 44 -6.83 2.97 0.37
CA ALA A 44 -7.54 2.02 -0.51
C ALA A 44 -7.22 0.54 -0.29
N MET A 45 -6.42 0.19 0.72
CA MET A 45 -5.99 -1.20 0.86
C MET A 45 -7.17 -2.12 1.21
N ASP A 46 -7.58 -2.96 0.26
CA ASP A 46 -8.58 -4.01 0.47
C ASP A 46 -8.08 -5.13 1.39
N GLY A 47 -6.76 -5.25 1.55
CA GLY A 47 -6.10 -6.22 2.40
C GLY A 47 -4.67 -6.54 1.95
N LEU A 48 -4.10 -7.57 2.57
CA LEU A 48 -2.81 -8.17 2.24
C LEU A 48 -3.05 -9.54 1.62
N SER A 49 -2.36 -9.86 0.53
CA SER A 49 -2.46 -11.17 -0.11
C SER A 49 -1.51 -12.17 0.55
N ALA A 50 -2.04 -13.22 1.17
CA ALA A 50 -1.26 -14.31 1.76
C ALA A 50 -1.98 -15.65 1.66
N SER A 51 -1.26 -16.67 1.19
CA SER A 51 -1.76 -18.04 0.98
C SER A 51 -1.94 -18.82 2.30
N LEU A 52 -2.74 -18.29 3.24
CA LEU A 52 -2.96 -18.87 4.57
C LEU A 52 -3.73 -20.20 4.54
N GLN A 53 -4.73 -20.30 3.66
CA GLN A 53 -5.63 -21.45 3.56
C GLN A 53 -5.31 -22.30 2.32
N GLU A 54 -4.09 -22.19 1.79
CA GLU A 54 -3.63 -22.94 0.63
C GLU A 54 -2.50 -23.88 1.05
N SER A 55 -2.34 -25.01 0.34
CA SER A 55 -1.26 -25.96 0.64
C SER A 55 0.13 -25.41 0.34
N ASN A 56 0.24 -24.45 -0.59
CA ASN A 56 1.47 -23.78 -1.00
C ASN A 56 1.14 -22.44 -1.69
N ASN A 57 2.18 -21.64 -1.98
CA ASN A 57 2.03 -20.31 -2.61
C ASN A 57 1.99 -20.35 -4.16
N ARG A 58 1.97 -21.52 -4.79
CA ARG A 58 2.13 -21.63 -6.26
C ARG A 58 1.04 -20.87 -7.02
N SER A 59 -0.20 -21.02 -6.60
CA SER A 59 -1.35 -20.33 -7.19
C SER A 59 -1.21 -18.80 -7.05
N HIS A 60 -0.72 -18.32 -5.90
CA HIS A 60 -0.49 -16.90 -5.63
C HIS A 60 0.59 -16.37 -6.57
N ARG A 61 1.71 -17.08 -6.71
CA ARG A 61 2.77 -16.74 -7.67
C ARG A 61 2.26 -16.72 -9.11
N GLU A 62 1.51 -17.74 -9.53
CA GLU A 62 0.95 -17.84 -10.88
C GLU A 62 -0.04 -16.70 -11.17
N ASP A 63 -0.88 -16.33 -10.20
CA ASP A 63 -1.80 -15.20 -10.31
C ASP A 63 -1.07 -13.87 -10.42
N THR A 64 -0.02 -13.63 -9.61
CA THR A 64 0.78 -12.40 -9.69
C THR A 64 1.46 -12.27 -11.05
N ILE A 65 2.07 -13.34 -11.57
CA ILE A 65 2.74 -13.33 -12.88
C ILE A 65 1.73 -13.09 -14.01
N ARG A 66 0.59 -13.79 -14.00
CA ARG A 66 -0.45 -13.64 -15.02
C ARG A 66 -1.05 -12.24 -15.01
N CYS A 67 -1.38 -11.71 -13.84
CA CYS A 67 -1.95 -10.35 -13.70
C CYS A 67 -0.94 -9.27 -14.04
N GLY A 68 0.35 -9.50 -13.81
CA GLY A 68 1.44 -8.64 -14.26
C GLY A 68 1.79 -8.76 -15.75
N ALA A 69 0.95 -9.46 -16.54
CA ALA A 69 1.16 -9.69 -17.97
C ALA A 69 2.55 -10.29 -18.31
N PHE A 70 3.11 -11.09 -17.40
CA PHE A 70 4.46 -11.68 -17.49
C PHE A 70 5.62 -10.66 -17.58
N LEU A 71 5.37 -9.39 -17.23
CA LEU A 71 6.40 -8.34 -17.18
C LEU A 71 7.14 -8.29 -15.84
N CYS A 72 6.58 -8.90 -14.80
CA CYS A 72 7.21 -8.98 -13.48
C CYS A 72 8.48 -9.84 -13.51
N ASP A 73 9.50 -9.41 -12.77
CA ASP A 73 10.67 -10.23 -12.47
C ASP A 73 10.24 -11.40 -11.56
N GLN A 74 10.21 -12.61 -12.11
CA GLN A 74 9.52 -13.76 -11.51
C GLN A 74 10.22 -14.32 -10.26
N ASP A 75 11.52 -14.08 -10.13
CA ASP A 75 12.31 -14.37 -8.93
C ASP A 75 11.85 -13.51 -7.75
N ILE A 76 11.66 -12.20 -7.95
CA ILE A 76 11.10 -11.28 -6.95
C ILE A 76 9.68 -11.71 -6.58
N VAL A 77 8.85 -12.08 -7.55
CA VAL A 77 7.49 -12.56 -7.28
C VAL A 77 7.52 -13.85 -6.46
N ALA A 78 8.41 -14.79 -6.78
CA ALA A 78 8.55 -16.05 -6.04
C ALA A 78 8.98 -15.81 -4.59
N GLU A 79 9.96 -14.93 -4.35
CA GLU A 79 10.40 -14.56 -3.00
C GLU A 79 9.27 -13.88 -2.21
N THR A 80 8.61 -12.89 -2.81
CA THR A 80 7.53 -12.12 -2.18
C THR A 80 6.36 -13.01 -1.77
N THR A 81 5.87 -13.84 -2.70
CA THR A 81 4.73 -14.73 -2.44
C THR A 81 5.06 -15.84 -1.46
N ALA A 82 6.32 -16.29 -1.38
CA ALA A 82 6.78 -17.22 -0.35
C ALA A 82 6.88 -16.59 1.04
N GLY A 83 7.23 -15.31 1.13
CA GLY A 83 7.31 -14.56 2.39
C GLY A 83 5.96 -14.11 2.95
N ALA A 84 4.92 -13.99 2.11
CA ALA A 84 3.66 -13.34 2.46
C ALA A 84 2.97 -13.88 3.74
N VAL A 85 2.90 -15.20 3.90
CA VAL A 85 2.28 -15.83 5.09
C VAL A 85 3.00 -15.46 6.38
N ARG A 86 4.34 -15.44 6.33
CA ARG A 86 5.18 -15.05 7.47
C ARG A 86 4.95 -13.58 7.84
N GLN A 87 4.77 -12.71 6.86
CA GLN A 87 4.50 -11.29 7.11
C GLN A 87 3.14 -11.08 7.77
N VAL A 88 2.11 -11.80 7.34
CA VAL A 88 0.79 -11.74 7.99
C VAL A 88 0.85 -12.26 9.43
N ASP A 89 1.52 -13.38 9.70
CA ASP A 89 1.74 -13.89 11.06
C ASP A 89 2.50 -12.87 11.94
N LEU A 90 3.54 -12.22 11.39
CA LEU A 90 4.28 -11.18 12.10
C LEU A 90 3.40 -9.99 12.46
N LEU A 91 2.57 -9.52 11.54
CA LEU A 91 1.64 -8.41 11.75
C LEU A 91 0.59 -8.75 12.81
N GLU A 92 0.06 -9.97 12.76
CA GLU A 92 -0.89 -10.47 13.76
C GLU A 92 -0.26 -10.50 15.16
N ARG A 93 0.96 -11.02 15.28
CA ARG A 93 1.73 -11.03 16.55
C ARG A 93 2.06 -9.65 17.07
N ARG A 94 2.21 -8.67 16.17
CA ARG A 94 2.41 -7.26 16.52
C ARG A 94 1.12 -6.56 16.95
N GLY A 95 -0.05 -7.19 16.74
CA GLY A 95 -1.33 -6.67 17.20
C GLY A 95 -2.29 -6.22 16.10
N LEU A 96 -2.01 -6.53 14.83
CA LEU A 96 -2.97 -6.25 13.76
C LEU A 96 -4.18 -7.19 13.88
N ASN A 97 -5.34 -6.60 14.18
CA ASN A 97 -6.57 -7.35 14.41
C ASN A 97 -7.26 -7.70 13.09
N PHE A 98 -6.79 -8.77 12.44
CA PHE A 98 -7.46 -9.32 11.26
C PHE A 98 -8.88 -9.79 11.58
N ARG A 99 -9.80 -9.61 10.62
CA ARG A 99 -11.14 -10.20 10.67
C ARG A 99 -11.01 -11.73 10.75
N ARG A 100 -11.95 -12.36 11.45
CA ARG A 100 -11.95 -13.80 11.69
C ARG A 100 -13.13 -14.49 11.03
N ASP A 101 -12.90 -15.72 10.60
CA ASP A 101 -13.96 -16.65 10.22
C ASP A 101 -14.62 -17.29 11.45
N LEU A 102 -15.57 -18.21 11.21
CA LEU A 102 -16.29 -18.93 12.27
C LEU A 102 -15.39 -19.86 13.09
N GLN A 103 -14.22 -20.20 12.56
CA GLN A 103 -13.22 -21.06 13.18
C GLN A 103 -12.18 -20.26 13.98
N GLY A 104 -12.24 -18.92 13.93
CA GLY A 104 -11.31 -18.03 14.60
C GLY A 104 -9.99 -17.82 13.85
N LEU A 105 -9.87 -18.28 12.60
CA LEU A 105 -8.72 -18.04 11.74
C LEU A 105 -8.88 -16.70 11.00
N PRO A 106 -7.78 -16.06 10.54
CA PRO A 106 -7.88 -14.90 9.68
C PRO A 106 -8.75 -15.19 8.45
N MET A 107 -9.78 -14.37 8.27
CA MET A 107 -10.73 -14.50 7.17
C MET A 107 -10.06 -14.09 5.86
N VAL A 108 -10.07 -14.99 4.89
CA VAL A 108 -9.56 -14.73 3.52
C VAL A 108 -10.72 -14.46 2.56
N ARG A 109 -10.51 -13.53 1.62
CA ARG A 109 -11.44 -13.30 0.50
C ARG A 109 -10.72 -13.41 -0.84
N LYS A 110 -11.50 -13.68 -1.89
CA LYS A 110 -11.03 -13.71 -3.28
C LYS A 110 -10.94 -12.29 -3.80
N GLY A 111 -9.74 -11.71 -3.79
CA GLY A 111 -9.48 -10.39 -4.36
C GLY A 111 -9.46 -10.40 -5.89
N PRO A 112 -9.51 -9.23 -6.54
CA PRO A 112 -9.39 -9.12 -7.99
C PRO A 112 -8.10 -9.78 -8.51
N GLY A 113 -8.24 -10.64 -9.52
CA GLY A 113 -7.16 -11.33 -10.20
C GLY A 113 -6.70 -12.62 -9.52
N HIS A 114 -7.22 -12.94 -8.34
CA HIS A 114 -6.89 -14.16 -7.62
C HIS A 114 -7.78 -15.33 -8.05
N GLN A 115 -7.20 -16.51 -8.27
CA GLN A 115 -7.95 -17.76 -8.46
C GLN A 115 -8.46 -18.35 -7.14
N GLN A 116 -7.77 -18.11 -6.02
CA GLN A 116 -8.13 -18.61 -4.68
C GLN A 116 -8.33 -17.47 -3.67
N PRO A 117 -9.21 -17.63 -2.66
CA PRO A 117 -9.34 -16.69 -1.55
C PRO A 117 -8.04 -16.58 -0.74
N ARG A 118 -7.44 -15.39 -0.69
CA ARG A 118 -6.16 -15.15 0.01
C ARG A 118 -5.93 -13.72 0.48
N THR A 119 -6.90 -12.83 0.28
CA THR A 119 -6.80 -11.44 0.75
C THR A 119 -7.30 -11.38 2.20
N VAL A 120 -6.42 -11.00 3.12
CA VAL A 120 -6.72 -10.79 4.55
C VAL A 120 -6.73 -9.32 4.90
N ASP A 121 -7.59 -8.91 5.83
CA ASP A 121 -7.69 -7.51 6.24
C ASP A 121 -8.26 -7.35 7.65
N ALA A 122 -8.16 -6.13 8.17
CA ALA A 122 -8.75 -5.66 9.42
C ALA A 122 -9.93 -4.70 9.16
N GLY A 123 -10.68 -4.91 8.07
CA GLY A 123 -11.75 -4.03 7.59
C GLY A 123 -11.22 -2.65 7.18
N SER A 124 -11.99 -1.61 7.49
CA SER A 124 -11.59 -0.21 7.26
C SER A 124 -10.37 0.23 8.09
N ALA A 125 -9.96 -0.57 9.09
CA ALA A 125 -8.83 -0.27 9.94
C ALA A 125 -7.49 -0.84 9.42
N THR A 126 -7.47 -1.51 8.28
CA THR A 126 -6.24 -2.19 7.78
C THR A 126 -5.08 -1.24 7.58
N ALA A 127 -5.28 -0.17 6.79
CA ALA A 127 -4.22 0.78 6.47
C ALA A 127 -3.72 1.54 7.72
N ILE A 128 -4.64 2.07 8.52
CA ILE A 128 -4.29 2.80 9.74
C ILE A 128 -3.66 1.88 10.81
N GLY A 129 -4.11 0.63 10.91
CA GLY A 129 -3.54 -0.37 11.81
C GLY A 129 -2.12 -0.73 11.41
N LEU A 130 -1.86 -0.93 10.11
CA LEU A 130 -0.50 -1.16 9.61
C LEU A 130 0.42 0.02 9.89
N GLN A 131 -0.06 1.24 9.63
CA GLN A 131 0.67 2.47 9.90
C GLN A 131 1.07 2.54 11.38
N HIS A 132 0.09 2.47 12.29
CA HIS A 132 0.36 2.55 13.73
C HIS A 132 1.35 1.49 14.22
N LEU A 133 1.21 0.25 13.75
CA LEU A 133 2.13 -0.83 14.14
C LEU A 133 3.55 -0.58 13.65
N ALA A 134 3.71 -0.11 12.41
CA ALA A 134 5.01 0.19 11.84
C ALA A 134 5.67 1.40 12.53
N GLU A 135 4.88 2.41 12.90
CA GLU A 135 5.33 3.53 13.72
C GLU A 135 5.77 3.09 15.12
N GLU A 136 5.01 2.20 15.76
CA GLU A 136 5.38 1.64 17.06
C GLU A 136 6.75 0.94 16.99
N GLN A 137 7.03 0.20 15.89
CA GLN A 137 8.35 -0.41 15.71
C GLN A 137 9.45 0.65 15.52
N CYS A 138 9.18 1.73 14.78
CA CYS A 138 10.11 2.85 14.66
C CYS A 138 10.42 3.47 16.03
N MET A 139 9.39 3.72 16.86
CA MET A 139 9.55 4.25 18.20
C MET A 139 10.33 3.30 19.11
N ARG A 140 10.01 2.00 19.06
CA ARG A 140 10.71 0.96 19.83
C ARG A 140 12.20 0.89 19.53
N HIS A 141 12.59 1.15 18.28
CA HIS A 141 13.98 1.10 17.83
C HIS A 141 14.66 2.48 17.78
N GLY A 142 14.00 3.54 18.23
CA GLY A 142 14.59 4.89 18.34
C GLY A 142 14.82 5.58 16.99
N VAL A 143 14.03 5.26 15.96
CA VAL A 143 14.07 5.96 14.68
C VAL A 143 13.67 7.43 14.87
N ILE A 144 14.49 8.34 14.37
CA ILE A 144 14.16 9.77 14.37
C ILE A 144 13.30 10.04 13.13
N ARG A 145 12.12 10.64 13.32
CA ARG A 145 11.15 10.89 12.25
C ARG A 145 10.88 12.38 12.11
N ARG A 146 10.87 12.89 10.88
CA ARG A 146 10.59 14.29 10.55
C ARG A 146 9.56 14.38 9.42
N GLY A 147 8.43 15.02 9.71
CA GLY A 147 7.46 15.42 8.70
C GLY A 147 7.75 16.82 8.17
N ASP A 148 7.02 17.21 7.13
CA ASP A 148 7.08 18.55 6.53
C ASP A 148 8.50 18.95 6.08
N GLN A 149 9.27 17.98 5.58
CA GLN A 149 10.60 18.18 5.00
C GLN A 149 10.61 17.76 3.53
N ILE A 150 10.65 18.74 2.63
CA ILE A 150 10.58 18.50 1.19
C ILE A 150 11.98 18.18 0.66
N PRO A 151 12.26 16.96 0.19
CA PRO A 151 13.56 16.65 -0.40
C PRO A 151 13.68 17.34 -1.77
N LEU A 152 14.81 18.04 -2.00
CA LEU A 152 15.00 18.89 -3.18
C LEU A 152 15.94 18.26 -4.21
N THR A 153 17.09 17.76 -3.75
CA THR A 153 18.10 17.17 -4.64
C THR A 153 18.97 16.17 -3.90
N LEU A 154 19.44 15.16 -4.63
CA LEU A 154 20.47 14.25 -4.15
C LEU A 154 21.83 14.94 -4.20
N VAL A 155 22.64 14.64 -3.20
CA VAL A 155 24.07 14.92 -3.21
C VAL A 155 24.76 13.61 -3.54
N HIS A 156 25.44 13.57 -4.69
CA HIS A 156 26.10 12.36 -5.16
C HIS A 156 27.44 12.70 -5.81
N THR A 157 28.38 11.78 -5.67
CA THR A 157 29.70 11.85 -6.30
C THR A 157 29.90 10.58 -7.11
N ASN A 158 30.14 10.71 -8.41
CA ASN A 158 30.20 9.58 -9.34
C ASN A 158 28.93 8.71 -9.24
N GLN A 159 29.07 7.46 -8.81
CA GLN A 159 28.00 6.47 -8.66
C GLN A 159 27.62 6.24 -7.18
N SER A 160 27.98 7.15 -6.27
CA SER A 160 27.66 7.04 -4.85
C SER A 160 26.79 8.21 -4.39
N VAL A 161 25.74 7.91 -3.64
CA VAL A 161 24.96 8.91 -2.91
C VAL A 161 25.70 9.25 -1.62
N GLU A 162 25.85 10.53 -1.31
CA GLU A 162 26.48 11.03 -0.08
C GLU A 162 25.47 11.75 0.84
N GLY A 163 24.25 11.99 0.35
CA GLY A 163 23.24 12.70 1.10
C GLY A 163 22.14 13.30 0.23
N LEU A 164 21.41 14.22 0.82
CA LEU A 164 20.42 15.04 0.12
C LEU A 164 20.29 16.43 0.73
N VAL A 165 19.72 17.34 -0.05
CA VAL A 165 19.31 18.66 0.40
C VAL A 165 17.79 18.68 0.51
N ALA A 166 17.27 19.21 1.61
CA ALA A 166 15.84 19.32 1.87
C ALA A 166 15.44 20.73 2.30
N LEU A 167 14.19 21.11 2.05
CA LEU A 167 13.55 22.29 2.59
C LEU A 167 12.75 21.90 3.84
N ASP A 168 13.16 22.42 4.99
CA ASP A 168 12.40 22.34 6.24
C ASP A 168 11.25 23.36 6.18
N MET A 169 10.02 22.87 6.03
CA MET A 169 8.83 23.72 5.93
C MET A 169 8.43 24.35 7.27
N VAL A 170 8.87 23.78 8.40
CA VAL A 170 8.57 24.32 9.73
C VAL A 170 9.37 25.60 9.96
N ASN A 171 10.65 25.59 9.58
CA ASN A 171 11.56 26.71 9.81
C ASN A 171 11.85 27.57 8.57
N GLY A 172 11.40 27.14 7.39
CA GLY A 172 11.69 27.81 6.10
C GLY A 172 13.16 27.77 5.71
N ARG A 173 13.90 26.72 6.12
CA ARG A 173 15.36 26.61 5.92
C ARG A 173 15.72 25.49 4.98
N ILE A 174 16.73 25.72 4.15
CA ILE A 174 17.36 24.66 3.37
C ILE A 174 18.40 23.98 4.25
N ILE A 175 18.30 22.66 4.39
CA ILE A 175 19.19 21.82 5.20
C ILE A 175 19.90 20.80 4.32
N GLY A 176 21.18 20.56 4.62
CA GLY A 176 21.97 19.48 4.04
C GLY A 176 22.08 18.31 5.01
N LEU A 177 21.73 17.12 4.54
CA LEU A 177 21.79 15.87 5.30
C LEU A 177 22.79 14.94 4.63
N GLN A 178 23.84 14.56 5.36
CA GLN A 178 24.80 13.58 4.91
C GLN A 178 24.32 12.18 5.31
N CYS A 179 24.39 11.21 4.40
CA CYS A 179 24.09 9.82 4.70
C CYS A 179 25.01 8.84 3.97
N LYS A 180 25.19 7.64 4.54
CA LYS A 180 25.91 6.54 3.87
C LYS A 180 25.02 5.79 2.90
N ALA A 181 23.72 5.74 3.19
CA ALA A 181 22.70 5.16 2.32
C ALA A 181 21.41 5.98 2.36
N LEU A 182 20.72 6.01 1.23
CA LEU A 182 19.40 6.62 1.07
C LEU A 182 18.43 5.54 0.59
N ILE A 183 17.30 5.40 1.28
CA ILE A 183 16.19 4.55 0.87
C ILE A 183 15.05 5.46 0.42
N VAL A 184 14.58 5.28 -0.81
CA VAL A 184 13.45 6.03 -1.37
C VAL A 184 12.20 5.15 -1.27
N ALA A 185 11.25 5.56 -0.44
CA ALA A 185 9.99 4.86 -0.20
C ALA A 185 8.83 5.87 0.03
N ASP A 186 8.87 6.99 -0.69
CA ASP A 186 7.98 8.16 -0.54
C ASP A 186 6.80 8.15 -1.52
N GLU A 187 6.17 6.98 -1.68
CA GLU A 187 5.05 6.73 -2.60
C GLU A 187 5.45 6.82 -4.09
N GLY A 188 4.46 6.92 -4.98
CA GLY A 188 4.66 6.95 -6.42
C GLY A 188 4.42 8.33 -7.04
N PHE A 189 4.41 8.37 -8.37
CA PHE A 189 4.27 9.60 -9.17
C PHE A 189 2.81 9.89 -9.58
N GLU A 190 1.85 9.09 -9.13
CA GLU A 190 0.45 9.14 -9.56
C GLU A 190 -0.24 10.46 -9.17
N GLY A 191 0.28 11.14 -8.14
CA GLY A 191 -0.08 12.51 -7.80
C GLY A 191 0.00 13.47 -8.99
N ALA A 192 0.87 13.23 -9.98
CA ALA A 192 0.99 14.04 -11.19
C ALA A 192 -0.28 14.04 -12.08
N PHE A 193 -1.12 13.00 -11.99
CA PHE A 193 -2.38 12.91 -12.74
C PHE A 193 -3.60 13.41 -11.94
N SER A 194 -3.40 13.80 -10.69
CA SER A 194 -4.45 14.23 -9.79
C SER A 194 -4.01 15.50 -9.05
N SER A 195 -4.78 15.92 -8.04
CA SER A 195 -4.35 16.96 -7.08
C SER A 195 -3.81 16.35 -5.78
N GLY A 196 -3.35 15.10 -5.85
CA GLY A 196 -2.86 14.33 -4.70
C GLY A 196 -1.41 14.64 -4.32
N VAL A 197 -0.94 13.95 -3.27
CA VAL A 197 0.47 13.94 -2.88
C VAL A 197 1.28 13.18 -3.94
N VAL A 198 2.51 13.63 -4.19
CA VAL A 198 3.42 13.02 -5.15
C VAL A 198 4.74 12.69 -4.45
N GLY A 199 5.26 11.50 -4.70
CA GLY A 199 6.62 11.13 -4.32
C GLY A 199 7.64 11.94 -5.12
N LEU A 200 8.61 12.51 -4.42
CA LEU A 200 9.65 13.36 -5.01
C LEU A 200 10.97 12.59 -5.20
N GLY A 201 11.12 11.45 -4.55
CA GLY A 201 12.31 10.63 -4.60
C GLY A 201 12.59 10.05 -5.99
N MET A 202 11.56 9.66 -6.73
CA MET A 202 11.72 9.19 -8.12
C MET A 202 12.26 10.30 -9.04
N ASP A 203 11.71 11.52 -8.94
CA ASP A 203 12.20 12.67 -9.70
C ASP A 203 13.65 13.03 -9.33
N MET A 204 13.96 13.03 -8.03
CA MET A 204 15.32 13.25 -7.55
C MET A 204 16.32 12.22 -8.07
N ALA A 205 15.94 10.93 -8.05
CA ALA A 205 16.77 9.85 -8.60
C ALA A 205 16.97 10.03 -10.11
N PHE A 206 15.90 10.37 -10.85
CA PHE A 206 15.96 10.61 -12.29
C PHE A 206 16.88 11.78 -12.64
N ARG A 207 16.78 12.90 -11.93
CA ARG A 207 17.67 14.07 -12.09
C ARG A 207 19.13 13.76 -11.78
N ALA A 208 19.40 12.80 -10.90
CA ALA A 208 20.75 12.31 -10.60
C ALA A 208 21.27 11.29 -11.65
N GLY A 209 20.49 10.97 -12.68
CA GLY A 209 20.87 10.06 -13.76
C GLY A 209 20.47 8.60 -13.54
N VAL A 210 19.64 8.30 -12.55
CA VAL A 210 19.10 6.95 -12.33
C VAL A 210 17.96 6.67 -13.32
N HIS A 211 17.98 5.50 -13.96
CA HIS A 211 16.90 5.10 -14.85
C HIS A 211 15.65 4.70 -14.06
N LEU A 212 14.52 5.27 -14.44
CA LEU A 212 13.20 4.80 -14.03
C LEU A 212 12.70 3.80 -15.07
N ARG A 213 12.04 2.73 -14.61
CA ARG A 213 11.54 1.63 -15.45
C ARG A 213 10.02 1.56 -15.35
N ASP A 214 9.38 1.18 -16.45
CA ASP A 214 7.94 0.84 -16.53
C ASP A 214 7.00 2.00 -16.12
N MET A 215 7.42 3.25 -16.33
CA MET A 215 6.68 4.47 -15.97
C MET A 215 5.39 4.66 -16.79
N GLU A 216 5.26 3.98 -17.93
CA GLU A 216 4.06 3.97 -18.77
C GLU A 216 2.92 3.15 -18.16
N PHE A 217 3.22 2.24 -17.23
CA PHE A 217 2.24 1.35 -16.61
C PHE A 217 1.60 2.02 -15.40
N THR A 218 0.50 2.74 -15.63
CA THR A 218 -0.29 3.38 -14.58
C THR A 218 -1.59 2.63 -14.32
N VAL A 219 -1.93 2.42 -13.05
CA VAL A 219 -3.17 1.76 -12.63
C VAL A 219 -4.13 2.81 -12.05
N ARG A 220 -5.39 2.75 -12.47
CA ARG A 220 -6.47 3.56 -11.88
C ARG A 220 -7.25 2.71 -10.90
N HIS A 221 -7.81 3.34 -9.88
CA HIS A 221 -8.73 2.66 -8.98
C HIS A 221 -10.14 2.63 -9.60
N PRO A 222 -10.85 1.48 -9.64
CA PRO A 222 -12.12 1.37 -10.37
C PRO A 222 -13.28 2.10 -9.70
N LEU A 223 -13.23 2.29 -8.38
CA LEU A 223 -14.31 2.88 -7.59
C LEU A 223 -13.99 4.30 -7.08
N VAL A 224 -13.49 5.18 -7.95
CA VAL A 224 -13.24 6.60 -7.60
C VAL A 224 -14.54 7.40 -7.70
N ILE A 225 -14.81 8.25 -6.70
CA ILE A 225 -15.96 9.16 -6.70
C ILE A 225 -15.65 10.36 -7.60
N LYS A 226 -16.45 10.50 -8.67
CA LYS A 226 -16.31 11.56 -9.66
C LYS A 226 -16.25 12.95 -9.02
N GLY A 227 -15.25 13.75 -9.41
CA GLY A 227 -15.05 15.12 -8.90
C GLY A 227 -14.32 15.19 -7.56
N THR A 228 -13.83 14.07 -7.04
CA THR A 228 -13.06 14.01 -5.79
C THR A 228 -11.85 13.09 -5.96
N ASN A 229 -10.91 13.14 -5.02
CA ASN A 229 -9.82 12.15 -4.89
C ASN A 229 -10.18 11.00 -3.94
N LEU A 230 -11.47 10.83 -3.62
CA LEU A 230 -11.95 9.74 -2.78
C LEU A 230 -12.24 8.52 -3.64
N PHE A 231 -11.76 7.37 -3.19
CA PHE A 231 -12.11 6.07 -3.77
C PHE A 231 -12.76 5.20 -2.69
N LEU A 232 -13.60 4.27 -3.13
CA LEU A 232 -14.23 3.27 -2.29
C LEU A 232 -13.45 1.97 -2.35
N PRO A 233 -13.33 1.19 -1.26
CA PRO A 233 -12.65 -0.10 -1.29
C PRO A 233 -13.26 -1.05 -2.34
N THR A 234 -12.44 -1.71 -3.15
CA THR A 234 -12.93 -2.71 -4.11
C THR A 234 -13.51 -3.92 -3.39
N GLY A 235 -13.17 -4.11 -2.11
CA GLY A 235 -13.82 -5.05 -1.19
C GLY A 235 -15.35 -4.92 -1.14
N LEU A 236 -15.93 -3.75 -1.45
CA LEU A 236 -17.38 -3.60 -1.55
C LEU A 236 -17.99 -4.49 -2.63
N LEU A 237 -17.29 -4.70 -3.75
CA LEU A 237 -17.74 -5.63 -4.80
C LEU A 237 -17.73 -7.07 -4.29
N LEU A 238 -16.76 -7.41 -3.45
CA LEU A 238 -16.67 -8.72 -2.79
C LEU A 238 -17.78 -8.92 -1.75
N ASP A 239 -18.21 -7.82 -1.12
CA ASP A 239 -19.30 -7.82 -0.14
C ASP A 239 -20.69 -7.87 -0.81
N GLY A 240 -20.77 -7.83 -2.15
CA GLY A 240 -22.00 -7.97 -2.93
C GLY A 240 -22.49 -6.71 -3.62
N ALA A 241 -21.75 -5.59 -3.53
CA ALA A 241 -22.05 -4.40 -4.32
C ALA A 241 -21.88 -4.69 -5.82
N GLN A 242 -22.73 -4.09 -6.65
CA GLN A 242 -22.75 -4.30 -8.09
C GLN A 242 -22.53 -3.00 -8.84
N LEU A 243 -21.92 -3.10 -10.03
CA LEU A 243 -21.70 -1.97 -10.93
C LEU A 243 -22.80 -1.94 -11.99
N HIS A 244 -23.57 -0.86 -12.03
CA HIS A 244 -24.61 -0.63 -13.04
C HIS A 244 -24.36 0.69 -13.77
N GLU A 245 -24.98 0.88 -14.92
CA GLU A 245 -25.15 2.20 -15.53
C GLU A 245 -26.28 2.97 -14.82
N ALA A 246 -26.35 4.29 -15.04
CA ALA A 246 -27.45 5.11 -14.54
C ALA A 246 -28.84 4.64 -15.01
N THR A 247 -28.91 3.89 -16.11
CA THR A 247 -30.13 3.26 -16.65
C THR A 247 -30.59 2.05 -15.83
N GLY A 248 -29.73 1.51 -14.96
CA GLY A 248 -29.93 0.26 -14.23
C GLY A 248 -29.42 -0.99 -14.96
N ALA A 249 -28.83 -0.84 -16.15
CA ALA A 249 -28.19 -1.96 -16.85
C ALA A 249 -26.92 -2.40 -16.11
N ALA A 250 -26.68 -3.71 -16.02
CA ALA A 250 -25.48 -4.25 -15.38
C ALA A 250 -24.22 -3.97 -16.22
N ILE A 251 -23.13 -3.58 -15.56
CA ILE A 251 -21.81 -3.47 -16.19
C ILE A 251 -21.10 -4.81 -16.02
N GLU A 252 -20.94 -5.54 -17.13
CA GLU A 252 -20.21 -6.80 -17.12
C GLU A 252 -18.71 -6.56 -17.00
N THR A 253 -18.10 -7.10 -15.94
CA THR A 253 -16.66 -7.09 -15.76
C THR A 253 -16.08 -8.37 -16.36
N ALA A 254 -15.61 -8.29 -17.61
CA ALA A 254 -15.14 -9.43 -18.41
C ALA A 254 -13.89 -10.16 -17.86
N GLY A 255 -13.37 -9.77 -16.70
CA GLY A 255 -12.21 -10.40 -16.08
C GLY A 255 -12.14 -10.12 -14.58
N GLU A 256 -11.57 -11.07 -13.85
CA GLU A 256 -11.40 -10.99 -12.39
C GLU A 256 -10.40 -9.91 -11.97
N SER A 257 -9.59 -9.33 -12.88
CA SER A 257 -8.52 -8.37 -12.55
C SER A 257 -9.02 -6.93 -12.30
N SER A 258 -8.27 -6.15 -11.52
CA SER A 258 -8.56 -4.72 -11.35
C SER A 258 -8.54 -3.93 -12.66
N HIS A 259 -7.72 -4.32 -13.63
CA HIS A 259 -7.62 -3.65 -14.93
C HIS A 259 -8.92 -3.81 -15.75
N SER A 260 -9.45 -5.03 -15.86
CA SER A 260 -10.70 -5.29 -16.58
C SER A 260 -11.90 -4.59 -15.95
N ILE A 261 -11.95 -4.49 -14.61
CA ILE A 261 -12.99 -3.72 -13.91
C ILE A 261 -12.89 -2.24 -14.28
N ASN A 262 -11.68 -1.66 -14.25
CA ASN A 262 -11.47 -0.26 -14.63
C ASN A 262 -11.89 0.02 -16.08
N GLN A 263 -11.56 -0.89 -17.01
CA GLN A 263 -11.92 -0.74 -18.42
C GLN A 263 -13.44 -0.74 -18.61
N ALA A 264 -14.15 -1.65 -17.95
CA ALA A 264 -15.61 -1.73 -17.99
C ALA A 264 -16.27 -0.47 -17.40
N VAL A 265 -15.80 0.00 -16.23
CA VAL A 265 -16.30 1.22 -15.60
C VAL A 265 -16.03 2.45 -16.47
N SER A 266 -14.86 2.53 -17.10
CA SER A 266 -14.49 3.68 -17.95
C SER A 266 -15.27 3.73 -19.25
N ALA A 267 -15.72 2.58 -19.78
CA ALA A 267 -16.52 2.49 -20.99
C ALA A 267 -18.02 2.75 -20.75
N ALA A 268 -18.49 2.60 -19.51
CA ALA A 268 -19.89 2.71 -19.14
C ALA A 268 -20.39 4.17 -19.11
N VAL A 269 -21.68 4.35 -19.41
CA VAL A 269 -22.33 5.67 -19.33
C VAL A 269 -22.82 5.92 -17.90
N GLN A 270 -22.17 6.86 -17.20
CA GLN A 270 -22.48 7.21 -15.81
C GLN A 270 -22.53 5.97 -14.89
N PRO A 271 -21.39 5.30 -14.66
CA PRO A 271 -21.33 4.13 -13.80
C PRO A 271 -21.74 4.50 -12.37
N VAL A 272 -22.56 3.64 -11.77
CA VAL A 272 -23.03 3.74 -10.39
C VAL A 272 -22.73 2.44 -9.63
N LEU A 273 -22.40 2.59 -8.35
CA LEU A 273 -22.23 1.46 -7.43
C LEU A 273 -23.55 1.21 -6.67
N ASP A 274 -24.19 0.07 -6.93
CA ASP A 274 -25.36 -0.38 -6.19
C ASP A 274 -24.94 -1.24 -4.98
N ALA A 275 -24.96 -0.62 -3.81
CA ALA A 275 -24.67 -1.27 -2.52
C ALA A 275 -25.94 -1.66 -1.74
N ARG A 276 -27.12 -1.69 -2.36
CA ARG A 276 -28.39 -2.04 -1.65
C ARG A 276 -28.43 -3.49 -1.18
N LYS A 277 -27.63 -4.36 -1.77
CA LYS A 277 -27.58 -5.80 -1.49
C LYS A 277 -26.15 -6.26 -1.21
N LEU A 278 -25.62 -5.96 -0.03
CA LEU A 278 -24.30 -6.46 0.43
C LEU A 278 -24.37 -7.92 0.91
N GLY A 279 -24.85 -8.80 0.02
CA GLY A 279 -25.38 -10.13 0.32
C GLY A 279 -24.47 -11.08 1.10
N GLU A 280 -23.15 -11.02 0.95
CA GLU A 280 -22.23 -11.98 1.60
C GLU A 280 -21.78 -11.56 3.00
N SER A 281 -21.76 -10.27 3.31
CA SER A 281 -21.33 -9.76 4.62
C SER A 281 -22.36 -9.99 5.74
N ALA A 282 -23.60 -10.40 5.41
CA ALA A 282 -24.65 -10.68 6.40
C ALA A 282 -24.21 -11.73 7.44
N ALA A 283 -23.45 -12.75 7.03
CA ALA A 283 -22.92 -13.78 7.91
C ALA A 283 -21.83 -13.24 8.86
N TRP A 284 -20.97 -12.33 8.37
CA TRP A 284 -19.96 -11.66 9.19
C TRP A 284 -20.60 -10.68 10.19
N TRP A 285 -21.50 -9.80 9.75
CA TRP A 285 -22.25 -8.89 10.63
C TRP A 285 -22.97 -9.68 11.73
N GLY A 286 -23.67 -10.76 11.34
CA GLY A 286 -24.36 -11.63 12.29
C GLY A 286 -23.43 -12.35 13.28
N SER A 287 -22.18 -12.63 12.90
CA SER A 287 -21.17 -13.24 13.77
C SER A 287 -20.52 -12.21 14.71
N LEU A 288 -20.21 -11.01 14.21
CA LEU A 288 -19.68 -9.90 15.01
C LEU A 288 -20.69 -9.49 16.10
N PHE A 289 -21.97 -9.31 15.76
CA PHE A 289 -23.01 -9.00 16.75
C PHE A 289 -23.21 -10.13 17.76
N ARG A 290 -23.01 -11.39 17.37
CA ARG A 290 -23.03 -12.53 18.32
C ARG A 290 -21.84 -12.49 19.28
N LEU A 291 -20.63 -12.23 18.79
CA LEU A 291 -19.42 -12.09 19.61
C LEU A 291 -19.50 -10.90 20.57
N VAL A 292 -20.03 -9.75 20.12
CA VAL A 292 -20.24 -8.58 20.97
C VAL A 292 -21.28 -8.85 22.05
N LYS A 293 -22.35 -9.60 21.75
CA LYS A 293 -23.38 -9.99 22.74
C LYS A 293 -22.89 -10.99 23.79
N GLN A 294 -21.80 -11.71 23.52
CA GLN A 294 -21.22 -12.70 24.43
C GLN A 294 -20.14 -12.11 25.35
N ARG A 295 -19.79 -10.84 25.17
CA ARG A 295 -18.91 -10.06 26.06
C ARG A 295 -19.74 -9.11 26.92
#